data_AF-A0A378B1Z5-F1
#
_entry.id   AF-A0A378B1Z5-F1
#
_cell.length_a   1.000
_cell.length_b   1.000
_cell.length_c   1.000
_cell.angle_alpha   90.00
_cell.angle_beta   90.00
_cell.angle_gamma   90.00
#
_symmetry.space_group_name_H-M   'P 1'
#
loop_
_entity.id
_entity.type
_entity.pdbx_description
1 polymer ?
#
loop_
_entity_poly.entity_id
_entity_poly.type
_entity_poly.pdbx_seq_one_letter_code
_entity_poly.pdbx_strand_id
1 'polypeptide(L)'
;MNRWTLVLDWYINPDHAPIMVAEQIGAFKAQGLDVRIVPPSDPALPPRMVAARQADLAITYQPQVHFFADEGFTAGACRDSD
;
A
#
# COMPACT_ATOMS: atom_id res chain seq x y z
N MET A 1 2.77 16.32 12.12
CA MET A 1 3.06 15.25 11.14
C MET A 1 1.75 14.56 10.83
N ASN A 2 1.39 14.46 9.55
CA ASN A 2 0.22 13.71 9.13
C ASN A 2 0.58 12.21 9.09
N ARG A 3 -0.34 11.37 9.58
CA ARG A 3 -0.19 9.92 9.57
C ARG A 3 -0.73 9.35 8.26
N TRP A 4 0.05 8.49 7.62
CA TRP A 4 -0.29 7.75 6.41
C TRP A 4 -0.74 6.34 6.77
N THR A 5 -1.86 5.90 6.20
CA THR A 5 -2.35 4.52 6.32
C THR A 5 -2.01 3.76 5.05
N LEU A 6 -1.11 2.78 5.18
CA LEU A 6 -0.71 1.86 4.12
C LEU A 6 -1.42 0.52 4.32
N VAL A 7 -2.28 0.13 3.38
CA VAL A 7 -2.97 -1.17 3.42
C VAL A 7 -2.23 -2.18 2.55
N LEU A 8 -2.02 -3.40 3.06
CA LEU A 8 -1.38 -4.48 2.32
C LEU A 8 -2.36 -5.15 1.35
N ASP A 9 -1.84 -5.88 0.37
CA ASP A 9 -2.64 -6.71 -0.56
C ASP A 9 -3.15 -8.01 0.08
N TRP A 10 -2.41 -8.54 1.07
CA TRP A 10 -2.71 -9.83 1.72
C TRP A 10 -2.27 -9.84 3.20
N TYR A 11 -2.43 -10.99 3.87
CA TYR A 11 -1.76 -11.27 5.14
C TYR A 11 -0.25 -11.07 5.02
N ILE A 12 0.37 -10.64 6.13
CA ILE A 12 1.81 -10.42 6.21
C ILE A 12 2.57 -11.68 5.78
N ASN A 13 3.39 -11.53 4.74
CA ASN A 13 4.23 -12.59 4.18
C ASN A 13 5.65 -12.05 3.92
N PRO A 14 6.60 -12.88 3.45
CA PRO A 14 7.96 -12.44 3.15
C PRO A 14 8.06 -11.31 2.11
N ASP A 15 7.09 -11.15 1.21
CA ASP A 15 7.10 -10.08 0.21
C ASP A 15 6.94 -8.69 0.87
N HIS A 16 6.29 -8.64 2.04
CA HIS A 16 6.17 -7.43 2.84
C HIS A 16 7.40 -7.13 3.71
N ALA A 17 8.42 -7.99 3.71
CA ALA A 17 9.60 -7.79 4.57
C ALA A 17 10.25 -6.41 4.43
N PRO A 18 10.44 -5.83 3.22
CA PRO A 18 11.08 -4.52 3.08
C PRO A 18 10.35 -3.39 3.82
N ILE A 19 9.02 -3.34 3.72
CA ILE A 19 8.22 -2.29 4.38
C ILE A 19 8.15 -2.48 5.90
N MET A 20 8.11 -3.74 6.38
CA MET A 20 8.10 -4.05 7.80
C MET A 20 9.44 -3.70 8.45
N VAL A 21 10.56 -4.02 7.77
CA VAL A 21 11.90 -3.64 8.22
C VAL A 21 12.06 -2.12 8.21
N ALA A 22 11.57 -1.43 7.18
CA ALA A 22 11.60 0.04 7.11
C ALA A 22 10.89 0.70 8.31
N GLU A 23 9.75 0.15 8.75
CA GLU A 23 9.09 0.59 9.98
C GLU A 23 9.95 0.31 11.22
N GLN A 24 10.46 -0.92 11.36
CA GLN A 24 11.23 -1.36 12.52
C GLN A 24 12.53 -0.56 12.73
N ILE A 25 13.25 -0.25 11.65
CA ILE A 25 14.49 0.52 11.73
C ILE A 25 14.26 2.04 11.78
N GLY A 26 12.99 2.48 11.74
CA GLY A 26 12.63 3.89 11.75
C GLY A 26 12.93 4.63 10.46
N ALA A 27 13.09 3.93 9.32
CA ALA A 27 13.39 4.55 8.03
C ALA A 27 12.31 5.55 7.61
N PHE A 28 11.02 5.24 7.84
CA PHE A 28 9.92 6.19 7.58
C PHE A 28 10.06 7.46 8.41
N LYS A 29 10.34 7.33 9.71
CA LYS A 29 10.52 8.46 10.62
C LYS A 29 11.72 9.32 10.23
N ALA A 30 12.82 8.69 9.79
CA ALA A 30 14.00 9.40 9.29
C ALA A 30 13.69 10.25 8.05
N GLN A 31 12.69 9.87 7.25
CA GLN A 31 12.17 10.64 6.12
C GLN A 31 10.98 11.54 6.49
N GLY A 32 10.68 11.69 7.77
CA GLY A 32 9.57 12.53 8.24
C GLY A 32 8.17 11.94 8.00
N LEU A 33 8.07 10.63 7.75
CA LEU A 33 6.81 9.91 7.52
C LEU A 33 6.36 9.18 8.80
N ASP A 34 5.10 9.40 9.19
CA ASP A 34 4.39 8.57 10.19
C ASP A 34 3.50 7.59 9.42
N VAL A 35 3.90 6.33 9.32
CA VAL A 35 3.21 5.30 8.51
C VAL A 35 2.59 4.26 9.44
N ARG A 36 1.31 3.96 9.23
CA ARG A 36 0.59 2.84 9.85
C ARG A 36 0.34 1.77 8.80
N ILE A 37 0.96 0.61 8.97
CA ILE A 37 0.77 -0.55 8.11
C ILE A 37 -0.44 -1.37 8.59
N VAL A 38 -1.34 -1.73 7.67
CA VAL A 38 -2.57 -2.45 7.98
C VAL A 38 -2.75 -3.62 7.01
N PRO A 39 -2.72 -4.89 7.47
CA PRO A 39 -3.15 -6.01 6.63
C PRO A 39 -4.67 -5.92 6.38
N PRO A 40 -5.15 -6.28 5.18
CA PRO A 40 -6.57 -6.22 4.86
C PRO A 40 -7.35 -7.35 5.52
N SER A 41 -8.64 -7.14 5.74
CA SER A 41 -9.56 -8.23 6.13
C SER A 41 -9.97 -9.10 4.94
N ASP A 42 -9.88 -8.56 3.72
CA ASP A 42 -10.11 -9.26 2.45
C ASP A 42 -9.20 -8.64 1.36
N PRO A 43 -8.47 -9.45 0.58
CA PRO A 43 -7.55 -9.03 -0.49
C PRO A 43 -8.12 -8.15 -1.60
N ALA A 44 -9.44 -8.16 -1.81
CA ALA A 44 -10.10 -7.31 -2.79
C ALA A 44 -10.40 -5.88 -2.27
N LEU A 45 -10.21 -5.64 -0.97
CA LEU A 45 -10.53 -4.36 -0.33
C LEU A 45 -9.49 -3.25 -0.48
N PRO A 46 -8.17 -3.49 -0.53
CA PRO A 46 -7.18 -2.40 -0.48
C PRO A 46 -7.39 -1.30 -1.54
N PRO A 47 -7.61 -1.62 -2.84
CA PRO A 47 -7.90 -0.59 -3.85
C PRO A 47 -9.18 0.20 -3.54
N ARG A 48 -10.23 -0.50 -3.07
CA ARG A 48 -11.51 0.10 -2.71
C ARG A 48 -11.40 1.00 -1.48
N MET A 49 -10.58 0.64 -0.51
CA MET A 49 -10.34 1.44 0.69
C MET A 49 -9.64 2.76 0.35
N VAL A 50 -8.68 2.74 -0.58
CA VAL A 50 -8.05 3.96 -1.09
C VAL A 50 -9.07 4.82 -1.85
N ALA A 51 -9.85 4.22 -2.75
CA ALA A 51 -10.91 4.93 -3.48
C ALA A 51 -11.95 5.59 -2.55
N ALA A 52 -12.28 4.92 -1.45
CA ALA A 52 -13.21 5.41 -0.43
C ALA A 52 -12.58 6.39 0.59
N ARG A 53 -11.29 6.76 0.43
CA ARG A 53 -10.51 7.59 1.37
C ARG A 53 -10.44 7.02 2.79
N GLN A 54 -10.52 5.70 2.92
CA GLN A 54 -10.35 4.96 4.17
C GLN A 54 -8.88 4.56 4.42
N ALA A 55 -8.07 4.63 3.36
CA ALA A 55 -6.62 4.45 3.39
C ALA A 55 -5.97 5.48 2.46
N ASP A 56 -4.71 5.79 2.69
CA ASP A 56 -3.96 6.73 1.86
C ASP A 56 -3.23 6.01 0.71
N LEU A 57 -2.74 4.80 0.97
CA LEU A 57 -1.98 3.97 0.03
C LEU A 57 -2.37 2.50 0.16
N ALA A 58 -2.24 1.75 -0.92
CA ALA A 58 -2.42 0.30 -0.94
C ALA A 58 -1.29 -0.37 -1.75
N ILE A 59 -0.78 -1.49 -1.23
CA ILE A 59 -0.01 -2.46 -2.02
C ILE A 59 -1.02 -3.37 -2.72
N THR A 60 -0.77 -3.67 -3.99
CA THR A 60 -1.67 -4.47 -4.83
C THR A 60 -0.86 -5.29 -5.83
N TYR A 61 -1.28 -6.52 -6.13
CA TYR A 61 -0.62 -7.34 -7.15
C TYR A 61 -0.95 -6.87 -8.58
N GLN A 62 0.03 -6.91 -9.47
CA GLN A 62 0.00 -6.27 -10.80
C GLN A 62 -1.17 -6.67 -11.73
N PRO A 63 -1.71 -7.91 -11.75
CA PRO A 63 -2.90 -8.23 -12.55
C PRO A 63 -4.15 -7.44 -12.12
N GLN A 64 -4.27 -7.13 -10.83
CA GLN A 64 -5.40 -6.39 -10.30
C GLN A 64 -5.31 -4.89 -10.63
N VAL A 65 -4.09 -4.34 -10.72
CA VAL A 65 -3.88 -2.94 -11.13
C VAL A 65 -4.45 -2.68 -12.53
N HIS A 66 -4.25 -3.61 -13.47
CA HIS A 66 -4.83 -3.49 -14.82
C HIS A 66 -6.36 -3.46 -14.81
N PHE A 67 -6.99 -4.36 -14.04
CA PHE A 67 -8.45 -4.39 -13.91
C PHE A 67 -9.01 -3.08 -13.35
N PHE A 68 -8.39 -2.51 -12.31
CA PHE A 68 -8.86 -1.24 -11.73
C PHE A 68 -8.50 -0.03 -12.61
N ALA A 69 -7.37 -0.05 -13.31
CA ALA A 69 -6.98 1.00 -14.24
C ALA A 69 -8.00 1.18 -15.39
N ASP A 70 -8.54 0.07 -15.91
CA ASP A 70 -9.58 0.09 -16.94
C ASP A 70 -10.92 0.62 -16.42
N GLU A 71 -11.21 0.53 -15.12
CA GLU A 71 -12.36 1.16 -14.46
C GLU A 71 -12.14 2.66 -14.15
N GLY A 72 -11.06 3.25 -14.66
CA GLY A 72 -10.72 4.67 -14.45
C GLY A 72 -9.94 4.94 -13.17
N PHE A 73 -9.47 3.90 -12.47
CA PHE A 73 -8.67 4.04 -11.25
C PHE A 73 -7.19 4.18 -11.57
N THR A 74 -6.68 5.41 -11.54
CA THR A 74 -5.23 5.66 -11.55
C THR A 74 -4.65 5.42 -10.16
N ALA A 75 -4.49 4.16 -9.76
CA ALA A 75 -3.47 3.82 -8.79
C ALA A 75 -2.12 4.13 -9.45
N GLY A 76 -1.35 5.04 -8.86
CA GLY A 76 0.04 5.24 -9.27
C GLY A 76 0.80 3.95 -9.01
N ALA A 77 0.86 3.07 -10.02
CA ALA A 77 1.82 1.98 -10.01
C ALA A 77 3.19 2.63 -9.97
N CYS A 78 3.95 2.39 -8.90
CA CYS A 78 5.40 2.57 -8.96
C CYS A 78 5.88 1.63 -10.07
N ARG A 79 6.04 2.20 -11.26
CA ARG A 79 6.59 1.52 -12.41
C ARG A 79 8.06 1.37 -12.07
N ASP A 80 8.53 0.15 -11.85
CA ASP A 80 9.96 -0.13 -11.86
C ASP A 80 10.46 0.32 -13.23
N SER A 81 11.06 1.50 -13.25
CA SER A 81 11.68 2.07 -14.43
C SER A 81 13.10 1.52 -14.50
N ASP A 82 13.19 0.26 -14.94
CA ASP A 82 14.35 -0.28 -15.64
C ASP A 82 14.05 -0.35 -17.14
#